data_AF-A0A812XKJ9-F1
#
_entry.id   AF-A0A812XKJ9-F1
#
_cell.length_a   1.000
_cell.length_b   1.000
_cell.length_c   1.000
_cell.angle_alpha   90.00
_cell.angle_beta   90.00
_cell.angle_gamma   90.00
#
_symmetry.space_group_name_H-M   'P 1'
#
loop_
_entity.id
_entity.type
_entity.pdbx_description
1 polymer ?
#
loop_
_entity_poly.entity_id
_entity_poly.type
_entity_poly.pdbx_seq_one_letter_code
_entity_poly.pdbx_strand_id
1 'polypeptide(L)'
;EQRRVLASQGTSPSAQLLRSTLTDAENILQNVRKMTALWQSGLLSNFHYLDFLNCAAGRSRNDFSQYPVFPWVLADYSSPQLNLEDTRSYRDLTKPVGALSEKRLSYFRERMAGMCLRQDKFLYGTHYSTPAYVIYWLLRAMPERMLRLHNGHFDAPWLSMWADMPL
;
A
#
# COMPACT_ATOMS: atom_id res chain seq x y z
N GLU A 1 -21.16 54.78 28.17
CA GLU A 1 -19.96 53.92 28.16
C GLU A 1 -20.35 52.46 28.43
N GLN A 2 -20.86 51.74 27.42
CA GLN A 2 -21.06 50.28 27.50
C GLN A 2 -20.76 49.66 26.13
N ARG A 3 -19.49 49.32 25.93
CA ARG A 3 -19.07 48.30 24.97
C ARG A 3 -19.71 46.97 25.38
N ARG A 4 -20.22 46.19 24.41
CA ARG A 4 -19.66 44.86 24.11
C ARG A 4 -20.41 44.16 22.95
N VAL A 5 -19.70 44.05 21.84
CA VAL A 5 -19.52 42.85 21.01
C VAL A 5 -20.81 42.17 20.53
N LEU A 6 -21.35 42.68 19.43
CA LEU A 6 -22.13 41.87 18.50
C LEU A 6 -21.18 41.03 17.64
N ALA A 7 -21.52 39.76 17.48
CA ALA A 7 -20.98 38.78 16.53
C ALA A 7 -19.59 38.17 16.81
N SER A 8 -19.52 37.29 17.81
CA SER A 8 -18.77 36.04 17.65
C SER A 8 -19.74 34.86 17.77
N GLN A 9 -20.38 34.51 16.64
CA GLN A 9 -20.96 33.17 16.54
C GLN A 9 -19.80 32.18 16.54
N GLY A 10 -19.46 31.68 17.73
CA GLY A 10 -18.52 30.58 17.89
C GLY A 10 -19.12 29.35 17.23
N THR A 11 -18.72 29.08 15.99
CA THR A 11 -18.95 27.78 15.34
C THR A 11 -18.51 26.69 16.30
N SER A 12 -19.39 25.71 16.54
CA SER A 12 -19.11 24.55 17.40
C SER A 12 -17.72 23.95 17.07
N PRO A 13 -16.91 23.54 18.07
CA PRO A 13 -15.61 22.90 17.84
C PRO A 13 -15.69 21.73 16.84
N SER A 14 -16.80 20.99 16.85
CA SER A 14 -17.05 19.91 15.89
C SER A 14 -17.25 20.41 14.46
N ALA A 15 -17.90 21.57 14.28
CA ALA A 15 -18.08 22.19 12.97
C ALA A 15 -16.77 22.80 12.44
N GLN A 16 -15.91 23.30 13.33
CA GLN A 16 -14.56 23.76 12.96
C GLN A 16 -13.65 22.60 12.54
N LEU A 17 -13.69 21.48 13.28
CA LEU A 17 -12.96 20.27 12.93
C LEU A 17 -13.45 19.65 11.61
N LEU A 18 -14.76 19.55 11.42
CA LEU A 18 -15.33 19.08 10.16
C LEU A 18 -14.90 19.99 9.00
N ARG A 19 -15.00 21.31 9.17
CA ARG A 19 -14.55 22.27 8.16
C ARG A 19 -13.06 22.11 7.86
N SER A 20 -12.18 22.01 8.87
CA SER A 20 -10.75 21.82 8.66
C SER A 20 -10.48 20.52 7.89
N THR A 21 -11.08 19.39 8.28
CA THR A 21 -10.91 18.10 7.60
C THR A 21 -11.38 18.13 6.14
N LEU A 22 -12.45 18.87 5.83
CA LEU A 22 -12.91 19.05 4.46
C LEU A 22 -11.92 19.88 3.63
N THR A 23 -11.39 20.98 4.19
CA THR A 23 -10.33 21.76 3.52
C THR A 23 -9.09 20.93 3.25
N ASP A 24 -8.70 20.06 4.18
CA ASP A 24 -7.54 19.18 3.99
C ASP A 24 -7.79 18.18 2.85
N ALA A 25 -8.99 17.59 2.79
CA ALA A 25 -9.38 16.69 1.71
C ALA A 25 -9.40 17.38 0.34
N GLU A 26 -9.93 18.60 0.27
CA GLU A 26 -9.94 19.41 -0.95
C GLU A 26 -8.52 19.76 -1.42
N ASN A 27 -7.64 20.13 -0.47
CA ASN A 27 -6.23 20.42 -0.74
C ASN A 27 -5.49 19.17 -1.27
N ILE A 28 -5.73 18.00 -0.68
CA ILE A 28 -5.16 16.74 -1.16
C ILE A 28 -5.62 16.46 -2.59
N LEU A 29 -6.93 16.59 -2.87
CA LEU A 29 -7.47 16.35 -4.22
C LEU A 29 -6.87 17.30 -5.25
N GLN A 30 -6.70 18.58 -4.91
CA GLN A 30 -6.02 19.54 -5.79
C GLN A 30 -4.56 19.16 -6.05
N ASN A 31 -3.82 18.76 -5.01
CA ASN A 31 -2.44 18.31 -5.15
C ASN A 31 -2.34 17.04 -6.00
N VAL A 32 -3.25 16.08 -5.82
CA VAL A 32 -3.31 14.87 -6.65
C VAL A 32 -3.51 15.22 -8.12
N ARG A 33 -4.41 16.15 -8.44
CA ARG A 33 -4.62 16.62 -9.83
C ARG A 33 -3.36 17.24 -10.43
N LYS A 34 -2.69 18.13 -9.67
CA LYS A 34 -1.43 18.76 -10.11
C LYS A 34 -0.34 17.72 -10.36
N MET A 35 -0.12 16.81 -9.42
CA MET A 35 0.89 15.75 -9.54
C MET A 35 0.59 14.80 -10.69
N THR A 36 -0.69 14.51 -10.94
CA THR A 36 -1.12 13.68 -12.07
C THR A 36 -0.80 14.36 -13.40
N ALA A 37 -1.02 15.67 -13.52
CA ALA A 37 -0.67 16.41 -14.73
C ALA A 37 0.85 16.43 -14.98
N LEU A 38 1.66 16.57 -13.93
CA LEU A 38 3.13 16.50 -14.02
C LEU A 38 3.62 15.11 -14.43
N TRP A 39 2.99 14.05 -13.93
CA TRP A 39 3.30 12.68 -14.32
C TRP A 39 2.92 12.40 -15.78
N GLN A 40 1.74 12.82 -16.20
CA GLN A 40 1.27 12.68 -17.59
C GLN A 40 2.12 13.46 -18.59
N SER A 41 2.70 14.61 -18.19
CA SER A 41 3.62 15.37 -19.03
C SER A 41 5.05 14.84 -19.04
N GLY A 42 5.35 13.78 -18.28
CA GLY A 42 6.69 13.20 -18.17
C GLY A 42 7.66 13.98 -17.28
N LEU A 43 7.21 15.05 -16.62
CA LEU A 43 8.02 15.82 -15.66
C LEU A 43 8.22 15.09 -14.33
N LEU A 44 7.39 14.09 -14.04
CA LEU A 44 7.49 13.25 -12.85
C LEU A 44 7.62 11.78 -13.25
N SER A 45 8.60 11.07 -12.69
CA SER A 45 8.77 9.65 -12.95
C SER A 45 7.68 8.81 -12.26
N ASN A 46 7.43 7.59 -12.77
CA ASN A 46 6.48 6.64 -12.18
C ASN A 46 6.73 6.41 -10.69
N PHE A 47 8.01 6.29 -10.29
CA PHE A 47 8.38 6.08 -8.89
C PHE A 47 7.91 7.24 -8.00
N HIS A 48 8.25 8.49 -8.36
CA HIS A 48 7.89 9.65 -7.55
C HIS A 48 6.38 9.89 -7.53
N TYR A 49 5.69 9.61 -8.63
CA TYR A 49 4.23 9.69 -8.67
C TYR A 49 3.58 8.67 -7.73
N LEU A 50 4.03 7.41 -7.76
CA LEU A 50 3.53 6.37 -6.86
C LEU A 50 3.87 6.67 -5.38
N ASP A 51 5.07 7.19 -5.10
CA ASP A 51 5.44 7.60 -3.74
C ASP A 51 4.54 8.73 -3.22
N PHE A 52 4.28 9.74 -4.06
CA PHE A 52 3.32 10.79 -3.76
C PHE A 52 1.92 10.24 -3.49
N LEU A 53 1.41 9.32 -4.33
CA LEU A 53 0.10 8.70 -4.12
C LEU A 53 0.02 7.92 -2.80
N ASN A 54 1.11 7.23 -2.41
CA ASN A 54 1.19 6.56 -1.12
C ASN A 54 1.08 7.58 0.03
N CYS A 55 1.86 8.66 -0.01
CA CYS A 55 1.81 9.71 1.00
C CYS A 55 0.41 10.37 1.08
N ALA A 56 -0.19 10.69 -0.07
CA ALA A 56 -1.54 11.26 -0.14
C ALA A 56 -2.63 10.32 0.42
N ALA A 57 -2.41 9.00 0.33
CA ALA A 57 -3.28 7.98 0.91
C ALA A 57 -3.00 7.71 2.41
N GLY A 58 -2.16 8.52 3.07
CA GLY A 58 -1.83 8.39 4.49
C GLY A 58 -0.76 7.35 4.81
N ARG A 59 -0.09 6.77 3.80
CA ARG A 59 0.95 5.77 4.02
C ARG A 59 2.28 6.41 4.41
N SER A 60 3.04 5.72 5.25
CA SER A 60 4.30 6.23 5.81
C SER A 60 5.30 5.11 6.04
N ARG A 61 6.59 5.40 5.83
CA ARG A 61 7.69 4.47 6.12
C ARG A 61 7.92 4.29 7.63
N ASN A 62 7.32 5.16 8.45
CA ASN A 62 7.44 5.12 9.91
C ASN A 62 6.40 4.18 10.56
N ASP A 63 5.34 3.82 9.84
CA ASP A 63 4.28 2.92 10.31
C ASP A 63 4.20 1.69 9.40
N PHE A 64 4.63 0.53 9.90
CA PHE A 64 4.63 -0.72 9.12
C PHE A 64 3.22 -1.23 8.79
N SER A 65 2.19 -0.83 9.53
CA SER A 65 0.81 -1.18 9.20
C SER A 65 0.31 -0.46 7.96
N GLN A 66 0.89 0.69 7.65
CA GLN A 66 0.53 1.56 6.53
C GLN A 66 1.75 1.88 5.66
N TYR A 67 2.64 0.92 5.47
CA TYR A 67 3.85 1.11 4.68
C TYR A 67 3.52 1.41 3.19
N PRO A 68 4.33 2.22 2.48
CA PRO A 68 4.12 2.46 1.05
C PRO A 68 4.07 1.16 0.24
N VAL A 69 3.12 1.07 -0.69
CA VAL A 69 2.94 -0.08 -1.59
C VAL A 69 3.31 0.31 -3.02
N PHE A 70 4.11 -0.55 -3.63
CA PHE A 70 4.47 -0.48 -5.03
C PHE A 70 4.05 -1.79 -5.72
N PRO A 71 3.60 -1.73 -6.99
CA PRO A 71 3.25 -2.93 -7.72
C PRO A 71 4.50 -3.76 -8.04
N TRP A 72 4.36 -5.08 -8.03
CA TRP A 72 5.31 -5.93 -8.74
C TRP A 72 5.22 -5.63 -10.23
N VAL A 73 6.36 -5.34 -10.87
CA VAL A 73 6.38 -4.91 -12.28
C VAL A 73 6.87 -6.04 -13.19
N LEU A 74 7.91 -6.75 -12.79
CA LEU A 74 8.46 -7.85 -13.59
C LEU A 74 7.72 -9.16 -13.29
N ALA A 75 7.64 -10.02 -14.30
CA ALA A 75 7.10 -11.36 -14.22
C ALA A 75 8.17 -12.43 -14.43
N ASP A 76 9.26 -12.11 -15.14
CA ASP A 76 10.36 -13.03 -15.42
C ASP A 76 11.49 -12.88 -14.40
N TYR A 77 11.68 -13.93 -13.60
CA TYR A 77 12.78 -14.08 -12.63
C TYR A 77 13.56 -15.37 -12.86
N SER A 78 13.32 -16.07 -13.97
CA SER A 78 13.91 -17.38 -14.26
C SER A 78 14.91 -17.31 -15.40
N SER A 79 14.73 -16.37 -16.34
CA SER A 79 15.68 -16.17 -17.42
C SER A 79 17.02 -15.65 -16.87
N PRO A 80 18.17 -16.13 -17.40
CA PRO A 80 19.48 -15.64 -16.99
C PRO A 80 19.73 -14.19 -17.40
N GLN A 81 19.04 -13.71 -18.44
CA GLN A 81 19.05 -12.32 -18.88
C GLN A 81 17.61 -11.83 -19.07
N LEU A 82 17.33 -10.65 -18.52
CA LEU A 82 16.01 -10.02 -18.59
C LEU A 82 15.89 -9.17 -19.86
N ASN A 83 14.96 -9.53 -20.74
CA ASN A 83 14.66 -8.75 -21.94
C ASN A 83 13.56 -7.70 -21.66
N LEU A 84 13.94 -6.42 -21.57
CA LEU A 84 13.00 -5.34 -21.29
C LEU A 84 12.11 -4.96 -22.48
N GLU A 85 12.42 -5.42 -23.69
CA GLU A 85 11.58 -5.21 -24.87
C GLU A 85 10.47 -6.27 -24.98
N ASP A 86 10.55 -7.37 -24.23
CA ASP A 86 9.51 -8.40 -24.23
C ASP A 86 8.39 -8.04 -23.24
N THR A 87 7.19 -7.83 -23.78
CA THR A 87 5.98 -7.61 -22.98
C THR A 87 5.71 -8.71 -21.93
N ARG A 88 6.17 -9.95 -22.16
CA ARG A 88 6.02 -11.08 -21.23
C ARG A 88 6.91 -10.97 -20.00
N SER A 89 7.97 -10.17 -20.05
CA SER A 89 8.81 -9.88 -18.89
C SER A 89 8.11 -9.01 -17.86
N TYR A 90 6.97 -8.41 -18.21
CA TYR A 90 6.17 -7.56 -17.33
C TYR A 90 4.89 -8.24 -16.86
N ARG A 91 4.50 -7.93 -15.63
CA ARG A 91 3.24 -8.34 -15.05
C ARG A 91 2.10 -7.51 -15.65
N ASP A 92 0.98 -8.17 -15.94
CA ASP A 92 -0.29 -7.50 -16.24
C ASP A 92 -0.75 -6.65 -15.05
N LEU A 93 -0.56 -5.32 -15.13
CA LEU A 93 -0.91 -4.36 -14.08
C LEU A 93 -2.42 -4.10 -14.00
N THR A 94 -3.22 -4.54 -14.98
CA THR A 94 -4.69 -4.40 -14.95
C THR A 94 -5.34 -5.36 -13.96
N LYS A 95 -4.61 -6.39 -13.53
CA LYS A 95 -5.08 -7.43 -12.62
C LYS A 95 -4.40 -7.32 -11.25
N PRO A 96 -5.11 -7.63 -10.15
CA PRO A 96 -4.46 -7.84 -8.86
C PRO A 96 -3.63 -9.13 -8.86
N VAL A 97 -2.65 -9.23 -7.95
CA VAL A 97 -1.75 -10.40 -7.84
C VAL A 97 -2.51 -11.72 -7.73
N GLY A 98 -3.61 -11.75 -6.97
CA GLY A 98 -4.44 -12.95 -6.79
C GLY A 98 -5.18 -13.43 -8.04
N ALA A 99 -5.26 -12.60 -9.08
CA ALA A 99 -5.97 -12.89 -10.33
C ALA A 99 -5.03 -13.18 -11.52
N LEU A 100 -3.71 -13.25 -11.30
CA LEU A 100 -2.75 -13.56 -12.36
C LEU A 100 -2.83 -15.00 -12.84
N SER A 101 -3.14 -15.93 -11.93
CA SER A 101 -3.33 -17.35 -12.23
C SER A 101 -4.82 -17.67 -12.25
N GLU A 102 -5.33 -18.09 -13.41
CA GLU A 102 -6.75 -18.42 -13.56
C GLU A 102 -7.19 -19.55 -12.62
N LYS A 103 -6.35 -20.58 -12.47
CA LYS A 103 -6.59 -21.69 -11.51
C LYS A 103 -6.70 -21.19 -10.07
N ARG A 104 -5.87 -20.23 -9.67
CA ARG A 104 -5.92 -19.66 -8.31
C ARG A 104 -7.15 -18.78 -8.15
N LEU A 105 -7.53 -18.03 -9.19
CA LEU A 105 -8.71 -17.19 -9.19
C LEU A 105 -10.01 -18.02 -9.12
N SER A 106 -10.10 -19.11 -9.87
CA SER A 106 -11.27 -20.01 -9.82
C SER A 106 -11.47 -20.59 -8.43
N TYR A 107 -10.39 -21.05 -7.79
CA TYR A 107 -10.40 -21.49 -6.40
C TYR A 107 -10.93 -20.42 -5.44
N PHE A 108 -10.48 -19.17 -5.56
CA PHE A 108 -10.97 -18.08 -4.69
C PHE A 108 -12.45 -17.76 -4.93
N ARG A 109 -12.92 -17.85 -6.18
CA ARG A 109 -14.34 -17.65 -6.52
C ARG A 109 -15.22 -18.77 -5.95
N GLU A 110 -14.79 -20.02 -6.06
CA GLU A 110 -15.50 -21.17 -5.48
C GLU A 110 -15.56 -21.07 -3.95
N ARG A 111 -14.43 -20.76 -3.31
CA ARG A 111 -14.37 -20.53 -1.86
C ARG A 111 -15.31 -19.41 -1.42
N MET A 112 -15.35 -18.29 -2.16
CA MET A 112 -16.27 -17.18 -1.89
C MET A 112 -17.74 -17.61 -2.07
N ALA A 113 -18.04 -18.39 -3.10
CA ALA A 113 -19.40 -18.86 -3.38
C ALA A 113 -19.92 -19.77 -2.26
N GLY A 114 -19.04 -20.60 -1.66
CA GLY A 114 -19.35 -21.47 -0.53
C GLY A 114 -19.44 -20.78 0.84
N MET A 115 -19.18 -19.46 0.94
CA MET A 115 -19.31 -18.74 2.21
C MET A 115 -20.77 -18.58 2.64
N CYS A 116 -21.02 -18.68 3.95
CA CYS A 116 -22.33 -18.49 4.56
C CYS A 116 -22.94 -17.12 4.21
N LEU A 117 -24.23 -17.07 3.91
CA LEU A 117 -24.96 -15.83 3.54
C LEU A 117 -24.95 -14.74 4.64
N ARG A 118 -24.65 -15.10 5.89
CA ARG A 118 -24.57 -14.17 7.02
C ARG A 118 -23.21 -13.46 7.14
N GLN A 119 -22.23 -13.81 6.31
CA GLN A 119 -20.90 -13.22 6.30
C GLN A 119 -20.70 -12.40 5.03
N ASP A 120 -19.99 -11.28 5.15
CA ASP A 120 -19.55 -10.52 3.98
C ASP A 120 -18.61 -11.37 3.13
N LYS A 121 -18.93 -11.48 1.84
CA LYS A 121 -18.16 -12.28 0.89
C LYS A 121 -16.88 -11.56 0.49
N PHE A 122 -15.76 -12.29 0.47
CA PHE A 122 -14.46 -11.74 0.07
C PHE A 122 -13.64 -12.74 -0.76
N LEU A 123 -12.85 -12.24 -1.72
CA LEU A 123 -11.97 -13.09 -2.54
C LEU A 123 -10.70 -13.48 -1.78
N TYR A 124 -10.08 -12.51 -1.11
CA TYR A 124 -8.76 -12.66 -0.49
C TYR A 124 -8.88 -12.49 1.03
N GLY A 125 -8.53 -13.52 1.80
CA GLY A 125 -8.48 -13.45 3.27
C GLY A 125 -7.18 -12.83 3.81
N THR A 126 -6.23 -12.53 2.92
CA THR A 126 -4.93 -11.95 3.24
C THR A 126 -4.79 -10.61 2.54
N HIS A 127 -4.21 -9.63 3.23
CA HIS A 127 -3.95 -8.31 2.67
C HIS A 127 -2.59 -8.27 1.97
N TYR A 128 -2.47 -7.47 0.91
CA TYR A 128 -1.22 -7.31 0.14
C TYR A 128 -0.16 -6.48 0.88
N SER A 129 -0.54 -5.79 1.95
CA SER A 129 0.32 -4.94 2.78
C SER A 129 0.10 -5.30 4.23
N THR A 130 1.07 -5.95 4.87
CA THR A 130 1.01 -6.30 6.30
C THR A 130 2.32 -5.92 6.99
N PRO A 131 2.29 -5.53 8.28
CA PRO A 131 3.51 -5.25 9.03
C PRO A 131 4.51 -6.40 8.98
N ALA A 132 4.00 -7.65 9.08
CA ALA A 132 4.82 -8.86 9.02
C ALA A 132 5.58 -8.95 7.69
N TYR A 133 4.92 -8.70 6.56
CA TYR A 133 5.60 -8.69 5.25
C TYR A 133 6.65 -7.58 5.16
N VAL A 134 6.35 -6.38 5.65
CA VAL A 134 7.31 -5.26 5.60
C VAL A 134 8.55 -5.57 6.41
N ILE A 135 8.39 -6.05 7.64
CA ILE A 135 9.51 -6.43 8.52
C ILE A 135 10.30 -7.59 7.89
N TYR A 136 9.60 -8.57 7.30
CA TYR A 136 10.24 -9.68 6.60
C TYR A 136 11.11 -9.22 5.42
N TRP A 137 10.62 -8.29 4.59
CA TRP A 137 11.40 -7.69 3.50
C TRP A 137 12.58 -6.84 4.00
N LEU A 138 12.46 -6.21 5.16
CA LEU A 138 13.48 -5.35 5.76
C LEU A 138 14.44 -6.08 6.71
N LEU A 139 14.37 -7.41 6.80
CA LEU A 139 15.12 -8.22 7.77
C LEU A 139 16.61 -7.86 7.85
N ARG A 140 17.28 -7.68 6.71
CA ARG A 140 18.72 -7.35 6.67
C ARG A 140 19.03 -5.92 7.08
N ALA A 141 18.08 -5.00 6.91
CA ALA A 141 18.25 -3.58 7.24
C ALA A 141 17.84 -3.27 8.69
N MET A 142 16.86 -4.00 9.24
CA MET A 142 16.27 -3.76 10.55
C MET A 142 16.03 -5.08 11.33
N PRO A 143 17.06 -5.89 11.58
CA PRO A 143 16.92 -7.21 12.21
C PRO A 143 16.29 -7.14 13.61
N GLU A 144 16.49 -6.05 14.35
CA GLU A 144 15.93 -5.83 15.68
C GLU A 144 14.40 -5.79 15.69
N ARG A 145 13.78 -5.40 14.57
CA ARG A 145 12.31 -5.33 14.45
C ARG A 145 11.68 -6.70 14.26
N MET A 146 12.37 -7.59 13.55
CA MET A 146 11.99 -8.99 13.44
C MET A 146 12.04 -9.67 14.80
N LEU A 147 13.13 -9.49 15.55
CA LEU A 147 13.28 -10.08 16.88
C LEU A 147 12.18 -9.63 17.84
N ARG A 148 11.75 -8.37 17.78
CA ARG A 148 10.61 -7.90 18.60
C ARG A 148 9.28 -8.54 18.21
N LEU A 149 9.07 -8.82 16.92
CA LEU A 149 7.85 -9.46 16.43
C LEU A 149 7.79 -10.96 16.84
N HIS A 150 8.94 -11.63 16.91
CA HIS A 150 9.06 -13.07 17.14
C HIS A 150 9.62 -13.43 18.53
N ASN A 151 9.33 -12.61 19.56
CA ASN A 151 9.72 -12.87 20.96
C ASN A 151 11.22 -13.20 21.14
N GLY A 152 12.09 -12.44 20.47
CA GLY A 152 13.54 -12.53 20.59
C GLY A 152 14.20 -13.63 19.75
N HIS A 153 13.45 -14.35 18.92
CA HIS A 153 13.98 -15.40 18.06
C HIS A 153 13.73 -15.09 16.58
N PHE A 154 14.57 -15.60 15.70
CA PHE A 154 14.26 -15.58 14.26
C PHE A 154 13.35 -16.75 13.91
N ASP A 155 12.55 -16.57 12.84
CA ASP A 155 11.81 -17.68 12.24
C ASP A 155 12.75 -18.77 11.71
N ALA A 156 12.21 -19.97 11.52
CA ALA A 156 13.00 -21.11 11.10
C ALA A 156 13.73 -20.85 9.75
N PRO A 157 14.96 -21.38 9.57
CA PRO A 157 15.84 -21.02 8.45
C PRO A 157 15.22 -21.17 7.05
N TRP A 158 14.39 -22.21 6.85
CA TRP A 158 13.71 -22.51 5.59
C TRP A 158 12.57 -21.54 5.24
N LEU A 159 12.10 -20.74 6.21
CA LEU A 159 11.15 -19.65 5.96
C LEU A 159 11.86 -18.34 5.61
N SER A 160 13.19 -18.28 5.74
CA SER A 160 13.96 -17.11 5.30
C SER A 160 14.16 -17.19 3.78
N MET A 161 13.81 -16.10 3.08
CA MET A 161 13.90 -15.96 1.62
C MET A 161 15.31 -16.16 1.04
N TRP A 162 16.31 -16.38 1.91
CA TRP A 162 17.73 -16.24 1.65
C TRP A 162 18.56 -17.38 2.25
N ALA A 163 17.93 -18.51 2.61
CA ALA A 163 18.61 -19.65 3.21
C ALA A 163 19.85 -20.13 2.40
N ASP A 164 19.87 -19.85 1.09
CA ASP A 164 20.91 -20.27 0.16
C ASP A 164 21.85 -19.15 -0.32
N MET A 165 21.78 -17.93 0.23
CA MET A 165 22.73 -16.85 -0.15
C MET A 165 24.00 -16.90 0.72
N PRO A 166 25.20 -16.98 0.11
CA PRO A 166 26.44 -16.92 0.86
C PRO A 166 26.62 -15.54 1.53
N LEU A 167 27.19 -15.55 2.75
CA LEU A 167 27.64 -14.36 3.47
C LEU A 167 28.83 -13.70 2.75
#